data_AF-A0A534ULA4-F1
#
_entry.id   AF-A0A534ULA4-F1
#
_cell.length_a   1.000
_cell.length_b   1.000
_cell.length_c   1.000
_cell.angle_alpha   90.00
_cell.angle_beta   90.00
_cell.angle_gamma   90.00
#
_symmetry.space_group_name_H-M   'P 1'
#
loop_
_entity.id
_entity.type
_entity.pdbx_description
1 polymer ?
#
loop_
_entity_poly.entity_id
_entity_poly.type
_entity_poly.pdbx_seq_one_letter_code
_entity_poly.pdbx_strand_id
1 'polypeptide(L)'
;MFLLPCISPRRSQPKVYRIGMLVNGNSSTHKFIVDEFRQGLRDLGYWEGKNVVIEYRYAEGKLERLPELAKELVQINVDVILLKQRPEL
;
A
#
# COMPACT_ATOMS: atom_id res chain seq x y z
N MET A 1 52.09 7.39 -11.63
CA MET A 1 50.75 7.47 -12.24
C MET A 1 49.85 6.48 -11.51
N PHE A 2 49.04 6.95 -10.55
CA PHE A 2 48.14 6.08 -9.78
C PHE A 2 46.76 6.07 -10.44
N LEU A 3 46.35 4.92 -10.96
CA LEU A 3 44.98 4.65 -11.39
C LEU A 3 44.12 4.43 -10.15
N LEU A 4 43.26 5.40 -9.83
CA LEU A 4 42.24 5.21 -8.80
C LEU A 4 41.09 4.37 -9.38
N PRO A 5 40.63 3.32 -8.68
CA PRO A 5 39.50 2.54 -9.13
C PRO A 5 38.25 3.41 -9.00
N CYS A 6 37.47 3.47 -10.08
CA CYS A 6 36.16 4.09 -10.07
C CYS A 6 35.25 3.28 -9.12
N ILE A 7 35.09 3.76 -7.88
CA ILE A 7 34.09 3.24 -6.96
C ILE A 7 32.76 3.80 -7.45
N SER A 8 32.04 3.03 -8.27
CA SER A 8 30.66 3.33 -8.58
C SER A 8 29.83 3.16 -7.30
N PRO A 9 29.13 4.20 -6.82
CA PRO A 9 28.21 4.03 -5.70
C PRO A 9 27.17 2.99 -6.10
N ARG A 10 27.05 1.93 -5.29
CA ARG A 10 26.03 0.90 -5.47
C ARG A 10 24.68 1.59 -5.26
N ARG A 11 23.99 1.91 -6.36
CA ARG A 11 22.67 2.55 -6.32
C ARG A 11 21.69 1.53 -5.76
N SER A 12 21.43 1.59 -4.46
CA SER A 12 20.37 0.80 -3.82
C SER A 12 19.09 1.03 -4.61
N GLN A 13 18.51 -0.03 -5.17
CA GLN A 13 17.23 0.10 -5.85
C GLN A 13 16.23 0.66 -4.83
N PRO A 14 15.44 1.68 -5.18
CA PRO A 14 14.43 2.22 -4.26
C PRO A 14 13.52 1.07 -3.82
N LYS A 15 13.42 0.83 -2.50
CA LYS A 15 12.48 -0.18 -1.99
C LYS A 15 11.07 0.27 -2.38
N VAL A 16 10.33 -0.63 -3.03
CA VAL A 16 8.91 -0.44 -3.29
C VAL A 16 8.15 -0.99 -2.09
N TYR A 17 7.39 -0.13 -1.41
CA TYR A 17 6.55 -0.53 -0.28
C TYR A 17 5.20 -1.06 -0.78
N ARG A 18 4.71 -2.14 -0.19
CA ARG A 18 3.42 -2.73 -0.51
C ARG A 18 2.44 -2.49 0.63
N ILE A 19 1.32 -1.84 0.35
CA ILE A 19 0.29 -1.52 1.33
C ILE A 19 -0.95 -2.34 0.99
N GLY A 20 -1.41 -3.16 1.93
CA GLY A 20 -2.68 -3.86 1.82
C GLY A 20 -3.82 -3.02 2.40
N MET A 21 -4.88 -2.80 1.65
CA MET A 21 -6.08 -2.10 2.10
C MET A 21 -7.29 -3.03 2.18
N LEU A 22 -7.79 -3.21 3.40
CA LEU A 22 -9.05 -3.88 3.69
C LEU A 22 -10.17 -2.85 3.78
N VAL A 23 -11.18 -3.00 2.93
CA VAL A 23 -12.28 -2.05 2.80
C VAL A 23 -13.58 -2.80 3.04
N ASN A 24 -14.36 -2.41 4.06
CA ASN A 24 -15.67 -3.06 4.29
C ASN A 24 -16.67 -2.76 3.16
N GLY A 25 -16.60 -1.56 2.57
CA GLY A 25 -17.49 -1.17 1.46
C GLY A 25 -17.09 -1.76 0.11
N ASN A 26 -17.74 -1.26 -0.95
CA ASN A 26 -17.45 -1.61 -2.34
C ASN A 26 -16.48 -0.62 -3.00
N SER A 27 -16.05 -0.94 -4.22
CA SER A 27 -15.18 -0.09 -5.05
C SER A 27 -15.77 1.29 -5.37
N SER A 28 -17.09 1.47 -5.32
CA SER A 28 -17.76 2.76 -5.54
C SER A 28 -17.61 3.71 -4.34
N THR A 29 -17.64 3.15 -3.13
CA THR A 29 -17.44 3.89 -1.86
C THR A 29 -15.96 4.21 -1.62
N HIS A 30 -15.07 3.50 -2.30
CA HIS A 30 -13.62 3.60 -2.21
C HIS A 30 -13.04 4.95 -2.63
N LYS A 31 -13.66 5.59 -3.64
CA LYS A 31 -13.08 6.74 -4.33
C LYS A 31 -12.79 7.91 -3.39
N PHE A 32 -13.68 8.18 -2.44
CA PHE A 32 -13.52 9.29 -1.48
C PHE A 32 -12.42 9.07 -0.43
N ILE A 33 -12.15 7.82 -0.05
CA ILE A 33 -11.25 7.51 1.08
C ILE A 33 -9.80 7.35 0.62
N VAL A 34 -9.62 6.93 -0.63
CA VAL A 34 -8.29 6.67 -1.17
C VAL A 34 -7.62 7.93 -1.66
N ASP A 35 -8.36 8.94 -2.09
CA ASP A 35 -7.75 10.16 -2.60
C ASP A 35 -7.04 10.95 -1.48
N GLU A 36 -7.62 11.02 -0.29
CA GLU A 36 -7.00 11.64 0.91
C GLU A 36 -5.78 10.86 1.39
N PHE A 37 -5.89 9.54 1.46
CA PHE A 37 -4.76 8.67 1.82
C PHE A 37 -3.61 8.80 0.81
N ARG A 38 -3.92 8.77 -0.49
CA ARG A 38 -2.94 8.98 -1.56
C ARG A 38 -2.31 10.37 -1.48
N GLN A 39 -3.07 11.40 -1.12
CA GLN A 39 -2.52 12.73 -0.92
C GLN A 39 -1.51 12.75 0.23
N GLY A 40 -1.87 12.19 1.39
CA GLY A 40 -0.94 12.08 2.51
C GLY A 40 0.33 11.29 2.17
N LEU A 41 0.21 10.21 1.39
CA LEU A 41 1.38 9.49 0.86
C LEU A 41 2.24 10.40 -0.03
N ARG A 42 1.64 11.14 -0.96
CA ARG A 42 2.37 12.06 -1.85
C ARG A 42 3.11 13.15 -1.08
N ASP A 43 2.48 13.72 -0.06
CA ASP A 43 3.08 14.77 0.77
C ASP A 43 4.32 14.25 1.54
N LEU A 44 4.36 12.94 1.82
CA LEU A 44 5.50 12.25 2.42
C LEU A 44 6.52 11.71 1.38
N GLY A 45 6.31 11.98 0.09
CA GLY A 45 7.19 11.52 -1.00
C GLY A 45 6.92 10.08 -1.46
N TYR A 46 5.78 9.50 -1.07
CA TYR A 46 5.31 8.19 -1.52
C TYR A 46 4.30 8.32 -2.68
N TRP A 47 4.63 7.69 -3.79
CA TRP A 47 3.89 7.73 -5.04
C TRP A 47 3.52 6.30 -5.46
N GLU A 48 2.21 6.07 -5.60
CA GLU A 48 1.68 4.81 -6.11
C GLU A 48 2.22 4.53 -7.53
N GLY A 49 2.71 3.32 -7.77
CA GLY A 49 3.36 2.91 -9.01
C GLY A 49 4.85 3.29 -9.13
N LYS A 50 5.40 4.09 -8.21
CA LYS A 50 6.83 4.47 -8.22
C LYS A 50 7.60 3.84 -7.06
N ASN A 51 7.19 4.12 -5.83
CA ASN A 51 7.80 3.60 -4.61
C ASN A 51 6.77 2.99 -3.65
N VAL A 52 5.48 3.00 -4.02
CA VAL A 52 4.41 2.31 -3.30
C VAL A 52 3.53 1.53 -4.27
N VAL A 53 3.05 0.36 -3.86
CA VAL A 53 1.97 -0.40 -4.50
C VAL A 53 0.87 -0.60 -3.48
N ILE A 54 -0.39 -0.35 -3.86
CA ILE A 54 -1.54 -0.53 -2.98
C ILE A 54 -2.38 -1.70 -3.49
N GLU A 55 -2.59 -2.69 -2.62
CA GLU A 55 -3.33 -3.92 -2.87
C GLU A 55 -4.67 -3.84 -2.17
N TYR A 56 -5.76 -3.77 -2.94
CA TYR A 56 -7.10 -3.58 -2.38
C TYR A 56 -7.85 -4.89 -2.22
N ARG A 57 -8.58 -5.03 -1.11
CA ARG A 57 -9.49 -6.15 -0.84
C ARG A 57 -10.80 -5.60 -0.25
N TYR A 58 -11.91 -5.95 -0.90
CA TYR A 58 -13.23 -5.45 -0.56
C TYR A 58 -14.08 -6.54 0.07
N ALA A 59 -14.63 -6.26 1.25
CA ALA A 59 -15.52 -7.18 1.96
C ALA A 59 -16.95 -7.14 1.40
N GLU A 60 -17.31 -6.12 0.59
CA GLU A 60 -18.64 -5.96 -0.01
C GLU A 60 -19.76 -5.95 1.05
N GLY A 61 -19.51 -5.28 2.18
CA GLY A 61 -20.41 -5.16 3.33
C GLY A 61 -20.40 -6.36 4.29
N LYS A 62 -19.66 -7.43 3.96
CA LYS A 62 -19.65 -8.68 4.72
C LYS A 62 -18.45 -8.73 5.66
N LEU A 63 -18.63 -8.28 6.90
CA LEU A 63 -17.56 -8.22 7.90
C LEU A 63 -16.89 -9.57 8.14
N GLU A 64 -17.64 -10.66 8.03
CA GLU A 64 -17.15 -12.04 8.16
C GLU A 64 -16.07 -12.41 7.13
N ARG A 65 -15.95 -11.67 6.01
CA ARG A 65 -14.92 -11.88 4.99
C ARG A 65 -13.60 -11.20 5.32
N LEU A 66 -13.57 -10.21 6.23
CA LEU A 66 -12.36 -9.47 6.56
C LEU A 66 -11.19 -10.36 7.00
N PRO A 67 -11.37 -11.40 7.83
CA PRO A 67 -10.28 -12.29 8.23
C PRO A 67 -9.68 -13.06 7.05
N GLU A 68 -10.49 -13.47 6.08
CA GLU A 68 -10.02 -14.18 4.88
C GLU A 68 -9.23 -13.22 3.96
N LEU A 69 -9.78 -12.04 3.71
CA LEU A 69 -9.13 -11.00 2.92
C LEU A 69 -7.80 -10.53 3.53
N ALA A 70 -7.72 -10.48 4.87
CA ALA A 70 -6.47 -10.17 5.57
C ALA A 70 -5.40 -11.25 5.31
N LYS A 71 -5.78 -12.54 5.29
CA LYS A 71 -4.85 -13.64 4.97
C LYS A 71 -4.30 -13.51 3.55
N GLU A 72 -5.12 -13.13 2.58
CA GLU A 72 -4.64 -12.90 1.21
C GLU A 72 -3.55 -11.81 1.16
N LEU A 73 -3.72 -10.72 1.92
CA LEU A 73 -2.72 -9.65 2.00
C LEU A 73 -1.42 -10.11 2.67
N VAL A 74 -1.52 -10.95 3.70
CA VAL A 74 -0.35 -11.55 4.34
C VAL A 74 0.39 -12.49 3.38
N GLN A 75 -0.34 -13.30 2.59
CA GLN A 75 0.26 -14.22 1.63
C GLN A 75 1.04 -13.52 0.52
N ILE A 76 0.60 -12.35 0.07
CA ILE A 76 1.34 -11.55 -0.92
C ILE A 76 2.45 -10.69 -0.31
N ASN A 77 2.72 -10.83 1.00
CA ASN A 77 3.77 -10.16 1.74
C ASN A 77 3.72 -8.62 1.63
N VAL A 78 2.57 -8.02 1.97
CA VAL A 78 2.50 -6.57 2.14
C VAL A 78 3.34 -6.11 3.34
N ASP A 79 3.89 -4.90 3.27
CA ASP A 79 4.65 -4.29 4.38
C ASP A 79 3.72 -3.75 5.48
N VAL A 80 2.52 -3.28 5.12
CA VAL A 80 1.53 -2.71 6.06
C VAL A 80 0.12 -3.11 5.63
N ILE A 81 -0.75 -3.45 6.58
CA ILE A 81 -2.19 -3.66 6.35
C ILE A 81 -2.97 -2.53 7.02
N LEU A 82 -3.85 -1.88 6.27
CA LEU A 82 -4.78 -0.87 6.75
C LEU A 82 -6.20 -1.38 6.62
N LEU A 83 -6.95 -1.33 7.72
CA LEU A 83 -8.39 -1.58 7.71
C LEU A 83 -9.11 -0.24 7.74
N LYS A 84 -9.90 0.03 6.71
CA LYS A 84 -10.89 1.10 6.79
C LYS A 84 -12.18 0.51 7.34
N GLN A 85 -12.43 0.80 8.62
CA GLN A 85 -13.73 0.65 9.24
C GLN A 85 -14.35 2.06 9.38
N ARG A 86 -15.47 2.30 8.70
CA ARG A 86 -16.35 3.40 9.08
C ARG A 86 -17.22 2.83 10.21
N PRO A 87 -17.20 3.35 11.44
CA PRO A 87 -18.22 2.98 12.40
C PRO A 87 -19.57 3.41 11.83
N GLU A 88 -20.53 2.49 11.79
CA GLU A 88 -21.93 2.87 11.61
C GLU A 88 -22.32 3.65 12.87
N LEU A 89 -22.68 4.93 12.70
CA LEU A 89 -23.33 5.75 13.72
C LEU A 89 -24.83 5.77 13.42
#